data_AF-A0A9J6BLG8-F1
#
_entry.id   AF-A0A9J6BLG8-F1
#
_cell.length_a   1.000
_cell.length_b   1.000
_cell.length_c   1.000
_cell.angle_alpha   90.00
_cell.angle_beta   90.00
_cell.angle_gamma   90.00
#
_symmetry.space_group_name_H-M   'P 1'
#
loop_
_entity.id
_entity.type
_entity.pdbx_description
1 polymer ?
#
loop_
_entity_poly.entity_id
_entity_poly.type
_entity_poly.pdbx_seq_one_letter_code
_entity_poly.pdbx_strand_id
1 'polypeptide(L)'
;MTKLTEWLVALSVFFGIYLAIITKQFKHSFFEEHLFEIKILPLVLIFLLGIYAVTTVLYRTLTFNECKEAAEELQKEIIEAKKDLSSKGMKFDD
;
A
#
# COMPACT_ATOMS: atom_id res chain seq x y z
N MET A 1 15.16 -16.99 -1.44
CA MET A 1 14.99 -15.75 -0.65
C MET A 1 13.66 -15.14 -1.05
N THR A 2 12.69 -15.07 -0.14
CA THR A 2 11.41 -14.41 -0.45
C THR A 2 11.61 -12.89 -0.42
N LYS A 3 10.83 -12.14 -1.19
CA LYS A 3 10.93 -10.67 -1.19
C LYS A 3 10.77 -10.07 0.21
N LEU A 4 9.96 -10.71 1.07
CA LEU A 4 9.83 -10.34 2.47
C LEU A 4 11.16 -10.39 3.23
N THR A 5 11.92 -11.48 3.09
CA THR A 5 13.22 -11.63 3.77
C THR A 5 14.24 -10.60 3.31
N GLU A 6 14.24 -10.23 2.03
CA GLU A 6 15.09 -9.18 1.47
C GLU A 6 14.79 -7.82 2.10
N TRP A 7 13.51 -7.44 2.17
CA TRP A 7 13.08 -6.18 2.79
C TRP A 7 13.32 -6.14 4.30
N LEU A 8 13.10 -7.25 5.00
CA LEU A 8 13.35 -7.34 6.45
C LEU A 8 14.83 -7.15 6.78
N VAL A 9 15.73 -7.77 6.00
CA VAL A 9 17.18 -7.60 6.20
C VAL A 9 17.58 -6.15 5.94
N ALA A 10 17.15 -5.56 4.82
CA ALA A 10 17.44 -4.15 4.52
C ALA A 10 16.95 -3.20 5.63
N LEU A 11 15.74 -3.42 6.13
CA LEU A 11 15.15 -2.66 7.22
C LEU A 11 15.96 -2.83 8.51
N SER A 12 16.33 -4.06 8.87
CA SER A 12 17.13 -4.31 10.08
C SER A 12 18.50 -3.63 10.05
N VAL A 13 19.17 -3.59 8.88
CA VAL A 13 20.46 -2.92 8.73
C VAL A 13 20.30 -1.41 8.88
N PHE A 14 19.28 -0.83 8.23
CA PHE A 14 18.98 0.59 8.33
C PHE A 14 18.69 1.03 9.78
N PHE A 15 17.78 0.33 10.47
CA PHE A 15 17.44 0.63 11.85
C PHE A 15 18.60 0.35 12.82
N GLY A 16 19.43 -0.65 12.54
CA GLY A 16 20.64 -0.93 13.31
C GLY A 16 21.62 0.25 13.29
N ILE A 17 21.88 0.81 12.11
CA ILE A 17 22.73 2.01 11.95
C ILE A 17 22.11 3.21 12.66
N TYR A 18 20.80 3.43 12.47
CA TYR A 18 20.08 4.53 13.11
C TYR A 18 20.14 4.49 14.65
N LEU A 19 19.92 3.31 15.24
CA LEU A 19 20.02 3.11 16.69
C LEU A 19 21.46 3.29 17.21
N ALA A 20 22.47 2.88 16.44
CA ALA A 20 23.87 3.11 16.79
C ALA A 20 24.22 4.61 16.84
N ILE A 21 23.65 5.41 15.94
CA ILE A 21 23.81 6.87 15.93
C ILE A 21 23.10 7.49 17.15
N ILE A 22 21.86 7.09 17.45
CA ILE A 22 21.11 7.61 18.60
C ILE A 22 21.74 7.26 19.95
N THR A 23 22.30 6.07 20.08
CA THR A 23 22.99 5.61 21.30
C THR A 23 24.37 6.26 21.48
N LYS A 24 24.75 7.20 20.61
CA LYS A 24 26.02 7.94 20.64
C LYS A 24 27.25 7.02 20.64
N GLN A 25 27.16 5.84 20.03
CA GLN A 25 28.33 4.97 19.88
C GLN A 25 29.41 5.62 19.00
N PHE A 26 29.00 6.51 18.11
CA PHE A 26 29.90 7.33 17.28
C PHE A 26 29.86 8.79 17.76
N LYS A 27 30.87 9.19 18.54
CA LYS A 27 31.07 10.60 18.93
C LYS A 27 31.69 11.37 17.77
N HIS A 28 30.84 11.93 16.91
CA HIS A 28 31.26 12.83 15.84
C HIS A 28 30.51 14.16 15.97
N SER A 29 31.24 15.28 15.87
CA SER A 29 30.72 16.63 16.16
C SER A 29 29.47 16.99 15.36
N PHE A 30 29.36 16.49 14.12
CA PHE A 30 28.22 16.73 13.23
C PHE A 30 26.92 16.09 13.73
N PHE A 31 26.97 14.86 14.24
CA PHE A 31 25.77 14.19 14.71
C PHE A 31 25.25 14.81 15.99
N GLU A 32 26.14 15.21 16.90
CA GLU A 32 25.79 15.84 18.18
C GLU A 32 25.04 17.16 18.00
N GLU A 33 25.40 17.97 17.01
CA GLU A 33 24.74 19.24 16.69
C GLU A 33 23.31 19.02 16.15
N HIS A 34 23.10 18.01 15.30
CA HIS A 34 21.82 17.71 14.66
C HIS A 34 21.05 16.53 15.27
N LEU A 35 21.37 16.12 16.50
CA LEU A 35 20.75 14.96 17.17
C LEU A 35 19.22 15.05 17.23
N PHE A 36 18.67 16.25 17.40
CA PHE A 36 17.22 16.47 17.46
C PHE A 36 16.54 16.14 16.12
N GLU A 37 17.12 16.61 15.01
CA GLU A 37 16.62 16.34 13.65
C GLU A 37 16.70 14.85 13.31
N ILE A 38 17.79 14.21 13.71
CA ILE A 38 17.98 12.76 13.52
C ILE A 38 16.91 11.98 14.29
N LYS A 39 16.61 12.39 15.53
CA LYS A 39 15.61 11.71 16.37
C LYS A 39 14.18 11.84 15.82
N ILE A 40 13.85 12.94 15.14
CA ILE A 40 12.52 13.15 14.55
C ILE A 40 12.38 12.54 13.14
N LEU A 41 13.48 12.20 12.49
CA LEU A 41 13.53 11.56 11.17
C LEU A 41 12.54 10.39 10.97
N PRO A 42 12.41 9.40 11.86
CA PRO A 42 11.46 8.30 11.66
C PRO A 42 10.00 8.79 11.63
N LEU A 43 9.67 9.81 12.42
CA LEU A 43 8.32 10.38 12.42
C LEU A 43 8.04 11.10 11.09
N VAL A 44 9.03 11.85 10.58
CA VAL A 44 8.95 12.51 9.27
C VAL A 44 8.79 11.48 8.14
N LEU A 45 9.56 10.39 8.19
CA LEU A 45 9.45 9.30 7.21
C LEU A 45 8.05 8.66 7.20
N ILE A 46 7.48 8.35 8.37
CA ILE A 46 6.13 7.80 8.48
C ILE A 46 5.10 8.78 7.91
N PHE A 47 5.24 10.07 8.21
CA PHE A 47 4.34 11.10 7.69
C PHE A 47 4.37 11.20 6.16
N LEU A 48 5.57 11.24 5.57
CA LEU A 48 5.75 11.27 4.12
C LEU A 48 5.20 10.00 3.44
N LEU A 49 5.47 8.83 4.00
CA LEU A 49 4.90 7.56 3.51
C LEU A 49 3.38 7.54 3.62
N GLY A 50 2.82 8.10 4.69
CA GLY A 50 1.37 8.27 4.87
C GLY A 50 0.76 9.15 3.79
N ILE A 51 1.33 10.32 3.52
CA ILE A 51 0.88 11.21 2.43
C ILE A 51 0.97 10.49 1.08
N TYR A 52 2.09 9.81 0.80
CA TYR A 52 2.26 9.06 -0.43
C TYR A 52 1.21 7.97 -0.61
N ALA A 53 0.93 7.20 0.46
CA ALA A 53 -0.08 6.15 0.46
C ALA A 53 -1.48 6.72 0.21
N VAL A 54 -1.88 7.76 0.95
CA VAL A 54 -3.19 8.43 0.79
C VAL A 54 -3.33 8.98 -0.62
N THR A 55 -2.32 9.68 -1.13
CA THR A 55 -2.34 10.26 -2.48
C THR A 55 -2.46 9.17 -3.54
N THR A 56 -1.71 8.08 -3.39
CA THR A 56 -1.74 6.95 -4.34
C THR A 56 -3.11 6.28 -4.35
N VAL A 57 -3.69 6.03 -3.18
CA VAL A 57 -5.03 5.43 -3.08
C VAL A 57 -6.06 6.35 -3.72
N LEU A 58 -6.11 7.63 -3.32
CA LEU A 58 -7.05 8.62 -3.85
C LEU A 58 -6.91 8.76 -5.37
N TYR A 59 -5.70 8.95 -5.88
CA TYR A 59 -5.45 9.11 -7.30
C TYR A 59 -5.92 7.88 -8.09
N ARG A 60 -5.61 6.67 -7.61
CA ARG A 60 -6.02 5.42 -8.28
C ARG A 60 -7.52 5.18 -8.21
N THR A 61 -8.17 5.52 -7.09
CA THR A 61 -9.63 5.40 -6.97
C THR A 61 -10.36 6.41 -7.84
N LEU A 62 -9.90 7.66 -7.89
CA LEU A 62 -10.54 8.72 -8.68
C LEU A 62 -10.30 8.56 -10.18
N THR A 63 -9.15 7.99 -10.56
CA THR A 63 -8.80 7.72 -11.97
C THR A 63 -9.28 6.34 -12.41
N PHE A 64 -10.01 5.60 -11.56
CA PHE A 64 -10.62 4.35 -11.97
C PHE A 64 -11.69 4.67 -13.02
N ASN A 65 -11.42 4.30 -14.27
CA ASN A 65 -12.31 4.60 -15.38
C ASN A 65 -13.63 3.85 -15.17
N GLU A 66 -14.73 4.59 -15.06
CA GLU A 66 -16.07 4.03 -15.02
C GLU A 66 -16.39 3.43 -16.40
N CYS A 67 -16.04 2.17 -16.62
CA CYS A 67 -16.41 1.43 -17.83
C CYS A 67 -17.90 1.03 -17.77
N LYS A 68 -18.78 2.03 -17.92
CA LYS A 68 -20.24 1.85 -17.90
C LYS A 68 -20.70 0.84 -18.96
N GLU A 69 -20.11 0.89 -20.14
CA GLU A 69 -20.43 -0.04 -21.24
C GLU A 69 -20.11 -1.49 -20.87
N ALA A 70 -18.94 -1.76 -20.29
CA ALA A 70 -18.57 -3.10 -19.82
C ALA A 70 -19.47 -3.58 -18.68
N ALA A 71 -19.91 -2.66 -17.80
CA ALA A 71 -20.87 -2.99 -16.76
C ALA A 71 -22.25 -3.35 -17.35
N GLU A 72 -22.73 -2.60 -18.33
CA GLU A 72 -24.00 -2.88 -19.03
C GLU A 72 -23.97 -4.18 -19.83
N GLU A 73 -22.86 -4.45 -20.54
CA GLU A 73 -22.64 -5.71 -21.26
C GLU A 73 -22.67 -6.91 -20.31
N LEU A 74 -21.92 -6.83 -19.20
CA LEU A 74 -21.89 -7.88 -18.18
C LEU A 74 -23.27 -8.13 -17.57
N GLN A 75 -24.06 -7.08 -17.32
CA GLN A 75 -25.42 -7.23 -16.81
C GLN A 75 -26.34 -7.95 -17.82
N LYS A 76 -26.19 -7.69 -19.12
CA LYS A 76 -26.94 -8.41 -20.16
C LYS A 76 -26.57 -9.89 -20.19
N GLU A 77 -25.28 -10.23 -20.13
CA GLU A 77 -24.80 -11.61 -20.08
C GLU A 77 -25.37 -12.37 -18.87
N ILE A 78 -25.43 -11.71 -17.70
CA ILE A 78 -26.03 -12.30 -16.48
C ILE A 78 -27.51 -12.61 -16.70
N ILE A 79 -28.26 -11.69 -17.31
CA ILE A 79 -29.70 -11.89 -17.58
C ILE A 79 -29.91 -13.04 -18.56
N GLU A 80 -29.12 -13.10 -19.63
CA GLU A 80 -29.21 -14.16 -20.64
C GLU A 80 -28.85 -15.53 -20.05
N ALA A 81 -27.77 -15.60 -19.26
CA ALA A 81 -27.37 -16.82 -18.57
C ALA A 81 -28.44 -17.28 -17.57
N LYS A 82 -29.03 -16.37 -16.79
CA LYS A 82 -30.15 -16.70 -15.89
C LYS A 82 -31.34 -17.26 -16.67
N LYS A 83 -31.68 -16.67 -17.82
CA LYS A 83 -32.77 -17.15 -18.68
C LYS A 83 -32.48 -18.55 -19.23
N ASP A 84 -31.28 -18.81 -19.73
CA ASP A 84 -30.88 -20.12 -20.24
C ASP A 84 -30.93 -21.19 -19.13
N LEU A 85 -30.37 -20.89 -17.96
CA LEU A 85 -30.39 -21.80 -16.81
C LEU A 85 -31.80 -22.04 -16.26
N SER A 86 -32.66 -21.02 -16.26
CA SER A 86 -34.06 -21.17 -15.88
C SER A 86 -34.83 -22.05 -16.88
N SER A 87 -34.54 -21.92 -18.18
CA SER A 87 -35.10 -22.81 -19.22
C SER A 87 -34.67 -24.27 -19.04
N LYS A 88 -33.51 -24.50 -18.40
CA LYS A 88 -32.99 -25.83 -18.03
C LYS A 88 -33.49 -26.31 -16.66
N GLY A 89 -34.41 -25.58 -16.01
CA GLY A 89 -35.08 -25.98 -14.77
C GLY A 89 -34.39 -25.51 -13.48
N MET A 90 -33.38 -24.64 -13.57
CA MET A 90 -32.75 -24.06 -12.39
C MET A 90 -33.64 -22.94 -11.80
N LYS A 91 -33.87 -22.96 -10.49
CA LYS A 91 -34.56 -21.89 -9.76
C LYS A 91 -33.53 -21.02 -9.07
N PHE A 92 -33.66 -19.71 -9.21
CA PHE A 92 -32.83 -18.73 -8.52
C PHE A 92 -33.64 -18.19 -7.34
N ASP A 93 -33.01 -18.13 -6.16
CA ASP A 93 -33.56 -17.36 -5.03
C ASP A 93 -33.25 -15.87 -5.25
N ASP A 94 -34.19 -15.01 -4.85
CA ASP A 94 -34.11 -13.55 -4.98
C ASP A 94 -33.10 -12.90 -4.01
#